data_AF-A0A371BE80-F1
#
_entry.id   AF-A0A371BE80-F1
#
_cell.length_a   1.000
_cell.length_b   1.000
_cell.length_c   1.000
_cell.angle_alpha   90.00
_cell.angle_beta   90.00
_cell.angle_gamma   90.00
#
_symmetry.space_group_name_H-M   'P 1'
#
loop_
_entity.id
_entity.type
_entity.pdbx_description
1 polymer ?
#
loop_
_entity_poly.entity_id
_entity_poly.type
_entity_poly.pdbx_seq_one_letter_code
_entity_poly.pdbx_strand_id
1 'polypeptide(L)'
;MLAAPAHAAPHDGRWSVVVITEKGSCDQAYRYEVAVNDGKVEYVGREQVNFSGTVGAGGAVKVNIRLGEQGATGSGKLSGSNGAGTWQGTGNSGSCAGRWEAERR
;
A
#
# COMPACT_ATOMS: atom_id res chain seq x y z
N MET A 1 6.16 -16.09 33.47
CA MET A 1 6.64 -15.43 32.23
C MET A 1 5.64 -14.34 31.88
N LEU A 2 5.99 -13.06 32.08
CA LEU A 2 5.12 -11.95 31.72
C LEU A 2 5.36 -11.63 30.24
N ALA A 3 4.39 -11.94 29.39
CA ALA A 3 4.41 -11.52 28.00
C ALA A 3 4.36 -10.00 27.97
N ALA A 4 5.39 -9.36 27.40
CA ALA A 4 5.35 -7.94 27.12
C ALA A 4 4.14 -7.66 26.22
N PRO A 5 3.37 -6.59 26.45
CA PRO A 5 2.37 -6.19 25.47
C PRO A 5 3.12 -5.93 24.18
N ALA A 6 2.79 -6.68 23.12
CA ALA A 6 3.18 -6.31 21.78
C ALA A 6 2.57 -4.93 21.56
N HIS A 7 3.37 -3.88 21.71
CA HIS A 7 3.00 -2.59 21.18
C HIS A 7 2.87 -2.82 19.68
N ALA A 8 1.65 -3.04 19.22
CA ALA A 8 1.34 -3.02 17.80
C ALA A 8 2.06 -1.79 17.26
N ALA A 9 2.92 -1.97 16.25
CA ALA A 9 3.60 -0.83 15.67
C ALA A 9 2.51 0.21 15.34
N PRO A 10 2.76 1.52 15.44
CA PRO A 10 1.69 2.53 15.46
C PRO A 10 0.66 2.44 14.32
N HIS A 11 1.07 1.80 13.23
CA HIS A 11 0.32 1.64 11.99
C HIS A 11 -0.10 0.19 11.68
N ASP A 12 0.17 -0.79 12.55
CA ASP A 12 -0.23 -2.18 12.36
C ASP A 12 -1.76 -2.33 12.33
N GLY A 13 -2.28 -3.28 11.58
CA GLY A 13 -3.71 -3.55 11.43
C GLY A 13 -4.20 -3.48 9.98
N ARG A 14 -5.52 -3.49 9.79
CA ARG A 14 -6.15 -3.51 8.47
C ARG A 14 -6.37 -2.10 7.95
N TRP A 15 -6.12 -1.92 6.66
CA TRP A 15 -6.27 -0.66 5.95
C TRP A 15 -7.05 -0.86 4.66
N SER A 16 -7.93 0.08 4.37
CA SER A 16 -8.54 0.25 3.06
C SER A 16 -7.72 1.27 2.28
N VAL A 17 -7.18 0.89 1.13
CA VAL A 17 -6.38 1.76 0.26
C VAL A 17 -7.12 1.99 -1.04
N VAL A 18 -7.30 3.24 -1.44
CA VAL A 18 -7.81 3.63 -2.75
C VAL A 18 -6.63 4.11 -3.59
N VAL A 19 -6.44 3.49 -4.75
CA VAL A 19 -5.46 3.88 -5.76
C VAL A 19 -6.21 4.67 -6.83
N ILE A 20 -5.76 5.88 -7.13
CA ILE A 20 -6.37 6.79 -8.10
C ILE A 20 -5.35 7.06 -9.21
N THR A 21 -5.73 6.77 -10.45
CA THR A 21 -4.92 7.08 -11.64
C THR A 21 -5.21 8.51 -12.08
N GLU A 22 -4.16 9.35 -12.08
CA GLU A 22 -4.25 10.75 -12.53
C GLU A 22 -3.60 10.95 -13.91
N LYS A 23 -2.70 10.05 -14.30
CA LYS A 23 -1.96 10.08 -15.57
C LYS A 23 -1.89 8.69 -16.19
N GLY A 24 -2.06 8.62 -17.51
CA GLY A 24 -2.02 7.38 -18.30
C GLY A 24 -3.40 6.76 -18.51
N SER A 25 -3.43 5.62 -19.19
CA SER A 25 -4.66 4.90 -19.57
C SER A 25 -4.91 3.65 -18.72
N CYS A 26 -4.26 3.56 -17.56
CA CYS A 26 -4.59 2.53 -16.58
C CYS A 26 -5.97 2.78 -15.98
N ASP A 27 -6.56 1.74 -15.40
CA ASP A 27 -7.86 1.81 -14.74
C ASP A 27 -7.93 2.97 -13.72
N GLN A 28 -9.08 3.65 -13.69
CA GLN A 28 -9.20 4.98 -13.07
C GLN A 28 -9.07 4.98 -11.55
N ALA A 29 -9.71 4.05 -10.84
CA ALA A 29 -9.56 3.92 -9.41
C ALA A 29 -9.93 2.53 -8.89
N TYR A 30 -9.13 2.00 -7.98
CA TYR A 30 -9.38 0.72 -7.31
C TYR A 30 -9.20 0.82 -5.81
N ARG A 31 -10.06 0.11 -5.07
CA ARG A 31 -9.96 -0.02 -3.62
C ARG A 31 -9.45 -1.43 -3.27
N TYR A 32 -8.41 -1.50 -2.46
CA TYR A 32 -7.78 -2.72 -1.99
C TYR A 32 -7.76 -2.76 -0.46
N GLU A 33 -7.77 -3.96 0.10
CA GLU A 33 -7.52 -4.16 1.52
C GLU A 33 -6.10 -4.70 1.74
N VAL A 34 -5.36 -4.03 2.62
CA VAL A 34 -4.01 -4.44 3.02
C VAL A 34 -3.94 -4.59 4.53
N ALA A 35 -3.03 -5.43 5.00
CA ALA A 35 -2.68 -5.54 6.40
C ALA A 35 -1.27 -4.98 6.60
N VAL A 36 -1.04 -4.30 7.73
CA VAL A 36 0.29 -3.93 8.18
C VAL A 36 0.60 -4.79 9.40
N ASN A 37 1.65 -5.60 9.30
CA ASN A 37 2.07 -6.53 10.34
C ASN A 37 3.56 -6.32 10.61
N ASP A 38 3.92 -5.82 11.80
CA ASP A 38 5.31 -5.50 12.15
C ASP A 38 5.96 -4.55 11.12
N GLY A 39 5.19 -3.55 10.68
CA GLY A 39 5.61 -2.62 9.64
C GLY A 39 5.75 -3.22 8.24
N LYS A 40 5.39 -4.48 8.00
CA LYS A 40 5.31 -5.06 6.65
C LYS A 40 3.91 -4.91 6.10
N VAL A 41 3.80 -4.44 4.87
CA VAL A 41 2.51 -4.35 4.18
C VAL A 41 2.26 -5.66 3.45
N GLU A 42 1.10 -6.25 3.68
CA GLU A 42 0.65 -7.50 3.09
C GLU A 42 -0.66 -7.27 2.34
N TYR A 43 -0.73 -7.81 1.12
CA TYR A 43 -1.96 -7.78 0.33
C TYR A 43 -2.92 -8.85 0.84
N VAL A 44 -4.16 -8.46 1.17
CA VAL A 44 -5.18 -9.38 1.72
C VAL A 44 -6.11 -9.90 0.62
N GLY A 45 -5.87 -9.52 -0.63
CA GLY A 45 -6.67 -9.97 -1.77
C GLY A 45 -6.30 -11.37 -2.26
N ARG A 46 -7.17 -11.91 -3.12
CA ARG A 46 -7.08 -13.27 -3.69
C ARG A 46 -6.13 -13.40 -4.88
N GLU A 47 -5.64 -12.29 -5.42
CA GLU A 47 -4.76 -12.28 -6.59
C GLU A 47 -3.32 -12.54 -6.17
N GLN A 48 -2.63 -13.43 -6.90
CA GLN A 48 -1.19 -13.64 -6.73
C GLN A 48 -0.43 -12.49 -7.37
N VAL A 49 -0.27 -11.41 -6.61
CA VAL A 49 0.62 -10.29 -6.94
C VAL A 49 1.90 -10.41 -6.13
N ASN A 50 3.05 -10.19 -6.77
CA ASN A 50 4.32 -10.06 -6.06
C ASN A 50 4.34 -8.68 -5.40
N PHE A 51 3.85 -8.63 -4.17
CA PHE A 51 3.74 -7.41 -3.38
C PHE A 51 4.81 -7.38 -2.31
N SER A 52 5.58 -6.29 -2.25
CA SER A 52 6.45 -5.98 -1.13
C SER A 52 6.20 -4.55 -0.66
N GLY A 53 6.02 -4.36 0.64
CA GLY A 53 5.84 -3.03 1.19
C GLY A 53 6.23 -2.94 2.64
N THR A 54 6.60 -1.75 3.06
CA THR A 54 7.05 -1.45 4.41
C THR A 54 6.48 -0.11 4.89
N VAL A 55 6.15 -0.05 6.18
CA VAL A 55 5.80 1.14 6.93
C VAL A 55 6.84 1.33 8.03
N GLY A 56 7.60 2.42 7.97
CA GLY A 56 8.52 2.79 9.03
C GLY A 56 7.79 3.25 10.29
N ALA A 57 8.49 3.28 11.44
CA ALA A 57 7.90 3.71 12.72
C ALA A 57 7.28 5.12 12.69
N GLY A 58 7.80 6.02 11.83
CA GLY A 58 7.24 7.36 11.59
C GLY A 58 6.12 7.41 10.55
N GLY A 59 5.61 6.26 10.11
CA GLY A 59 4.53 6.13 9.12
C GLY A 59 4.98 6.18 7.67
N ALA A 60 6.28 6.30 7.36
CA ALA A 60 6.76 6.34 5.99
C ALA A 60 6.48 5.03 5.25
N VAL A 61 5.74 5.10 4.15
CA VAL A 61 5.31 3.95 3.35
C VAL A 61 6.16 3.85 2.09
N LYS A 62 6.60 2.64 1.77
CA LYS A 62 7.17 2.27 0.48
C LYS A 62 6.57 0.94 0.04
N VAL A 63 6.15 0.87 -1.21
CA VAL A 63 5.52 -0.31 -1.82
C VAL A 63 6.11 -0.55 -3.20
N ASN A 64 6.29 -1.80 -3.54
CA ASN A 64 6.65 -2.27 -4.86
C ASN A 64 5.77 -3.49 -5.21
N ILE A 65 5.13 -3.43 -6.38
CA ILE A 65 4.20 -4.43 -6.88
C ILE A 65 4.71 -4.91 -8.22
N ARG A 66 4.70 -6.21 -8.45
CA ARG A 66 4.96 -6.82 -9.76
C ARG A 66 3.90 -7.87 -10.12
N LEU A 67 3.44 -7.83 -11.36
CA LEU A 67 2.50 -8.78 -11.94
C LEU A 67 2.97 -9.12 -13.36
N GLY A 68 3.75 -10.19 -13.49
CA GLY A 68 4.42 -10.52 -14.76
C GLY A 68 5.37 -9.38 -15.18
N GLU A 69 5.14 -8.80 -16.36
CA GLU A 69 5.90 -7.65 -16.89
C GLU A 69 5.37 -6.30 -16.38
N GLN A 70 4.20 -6.27 -15.75
CA GLN A 70 3.63 -5.07 -15.16
C GLN A 70 4.26 -4.81 -13.79
N GLY A 71 4.36 -3.53 -13.43
CA GLY A 71 4.87 -3.16 -12.12
C GLY A 71 4.38 -1.80 -11.67
N ALA A 72 4.31 -1.60 -10.37
CA ALA A 72 4.01 -0.32 -9.77
C ALA A 72 4.83 -0.11 -8.51
N THR A 73 5.21 1.12 -8.24
CA THR A 73 5.82 1.55 -6.99
C THR A 73 4.95 2.63 -6.35
N GLY A 74 4.88 2.59 -5.03
CA GLY A 74 4.11 3.52 -4.22
C GLY A 74 4.96 4.06 -3.08
N SER A 75 4.76 5.33 -2.74
CA SER A 75 5.37 5.96 -1.57
C SER A 75 4.42 6.94 -0.92
N GLY A 76 4.58 7.17 0.38
CA GLY A 76 3.77 8.14 1.11
C GLY A 76 3.90 8.00 2.61
N LYS A 77 2.83 8.33 3.34
CA LYS A 77 2.86 8.34 4.80
C LYS A 77 1.51 7.98 5.42
N LEU A 78 1.56 7.19 6.49
CA LEU A 78 0.45 6.96 7.42
C LEU A 78 0.56 7.90 8.63
N SER A 79 -0.57 8.39 9.10
CA SER A 79 -0.69 9.27 10.27
C SER A 79 -2.02 8.98 10.97
N GLY A 80 -1.95 8.45 12.21
CA GLY A 80 -3.13 8.03 12.94
C GLY A 80 -3.91 6.94 12.20
N SER A 81 -5.15 7.23 11.84
CA SER A 81 -6.07 6.35 11.11
C SER A 81 -6.11 6.60 9.60
N ASN A 82 -5.28 7.50 9.07
CA ASN A 82 -5.31 7.91 7.67
C ASN A 82 -3.93 7.83 7.04
N GLY A 83 -3.88 7.86 5.72
CA GLY A 83 -2.63 7.90 4.97
C GLY A 83 -2.84 8.36 3.55
N ALA A 84 -1.78 8.83 2.93
CA ALA A 84 -1.80 9.21 1.53
C ALA A 84 -0.40 9.18 0.92
N GLY A 85 -0.35 9.18 -0.40
CA GLY A 85 0.89 9.29 -1.14
C GLY A 85 0.69 9.23 -2.64
N THR A 86 1.78 8.92 -3.33
CA THR A 86 1.83 8.81 -4.78
C THR A 86 2.22 7.41 -5.21
N TRP A 87 1.82 7.05 -6.41
CA TRP A 87 2.25 5.84 -7.07
C TRP A 87 2.56 6.11 -8.54
N GLN A 88 3.40 5.24 -9.09
CA GLN A 88 3.73 5.20 -10.50
C GLN A 88 3.89 3.75 -10.92
N GLY A 89 3.55 3.42 -12.16
CA GLY A 89 3.68 2.06 -12.65
C GLY A 89 3.66 1.98 -14.16
N THR A 90 3.89 0.79 -14.66
CA THR A 90 3.83 0.45 -16.08
C THR A 90 2.91 -0.76 -16.22
N GLY A 91 1.82 -0.57 -16.95
CA GLY A 91 0.89 -1.64 -17.33
C GLY A 91 0.99 -1.95 -18.83
N ASN A 92 0.08 -2.79 -19.34
CA ASN A 92 0.03 -3.13 -20.76
C ASN A 92 -0.22 -1.91 -21.67
N SER A 93 -0.90 -0.90 -21.15
CA SER A 93 -1.26 0.33 -21.88
C SER A 93 -0.22 1.45 -21.73
N GLY A 94 0.94 1.16 -21.13
CA GLY A 94 2.04 2.10 -20.90
C GLY A 94 2.19 2.55 -19.44
N SER A 95 2.91 3.66 -19.26
CA SER A 95 3.21 4.21 -17.94
C SER A 95 2.04 5.02 -17.37
N CYS A 96 1.73 4.77 -16.11
CA CYS A 96 0.66 5.43 -15.36
C CYS A 96 1.18 5.96 -14.03
N ALA A 97 0.51 6.98 -13.50
CA ALA A 97 0.82 7.53 -12.20
C ALA A 97 -0.40 8.17 -11.57
N GLY A 98 -0.34 8.36 -10.26
CA GLY A 98 -1.33 9.12 -9.54
C GLY A 98 -1.09 9.11 -8.05
N ARG A 99 -2.19 9.12 -7.30
CA ARG A 99 -2.20 9.19 -5.84
C ARG A 99 -2.87 7.98 -5.22
N TRP A 100 -2.57 7.73 -3.97
CA TRP A 100 -3.28 6.76 -3.16
C TRP A 100 -3.67 7.37 -1.83
N GLU A 101 -4.77 6.87 -1.27
CA GLU A 101 -5.33 7.29 0.00
C GLU A 101 -5.64 6.04 0.83
N ALA A 102 -5.41 6.10 2.13
CA ALA A 102 -5.57 4.97 3.03
C ALA A 102 -6.38 5.37 4.28
N GLU A 103 -7.25 4.48 4.71
CA GLU A 103 -8.04 4.62 5.92
C GLU A 103 -7.96 3.32 6.72
N ARG A 104 -7.72 3.45 8.02
CA ARG A 104 -7.68 2.30 8.94
C ARG A 104 -9.09 1.75 9.11
N ARG A 105 -9.21 0.43 9.12
CA ARG A 105 -10.46 -0.30 9.33
C ARG A 105 -10.70 -0.61 10.81
#